data_AF-A0A182MAE5-F1
#
_entry.id   AF-A0A182MAE5-F1
#
_cell.length_a   1.000
_cell.length_b   1.000
_cell.length_c   1.000
_cell.angle_alpha   90.00
_cell.angle_beta   90.00
_cell.angle_gamma   90.00
#
_symmetry.space_group_name_H-M   'P 1'
#
loop_
_entity.id
_entity.type
_entity.pdbx_description
1 polymer ?
#
loop_
_entity_poly.entity_id
_entity_poly.type
_entity_poly.pdbx_seq_one_letter_code
_entity_poly.pdbx_strand_id
1 'polypeptide(L)'
;MENRNKIFLLLVVQWFLVGIGSNPTGSKQSFISQHATQCGYEGCPIVKENMLNVHLVAHTHDDVGWLKTVDQYYYGSEFTPSMEGRSSIQKAGVQYILDSVIQELLKDSTRRFIFVESAFMHKWYMEQSEEMQDIVKTLVHEGRLEFIGGAWSMNDEASVHYQSVIDQFTWGLRFLNDTFGECGRPRAGWQIDPFGHSREQGSLFVQMGYDGLFQGRLDFQDKSNRIAKQTMEMMWKTSDSLEGSELFTSGLYYIYAPPPGFCFDVLCNDDPIIDGPYSKDNNVKEKVDLFLDTVHNMSKTFLTNNIILTMGEDFHYQDANMWFKNLDKLIR
;
A
#
# COMPACT_ATOMS: atom_id res chain seq x y z
N MET A 1 -7.19 40.91 -74.74
CA MET A 1 -7.04 42.36 -74.51
C MET A 1 -6.32 42.47 -73.18
N GLU A 2 -4.99 42.57 -73.24
CA GLU A 2 -4.23 43.80 -72.94
C GLU A 2 -3.89 43.89 -71.44
N ASN A 3 -2.69 44.23 -70.98
CA ASN A 3 -1.43 44.48 -71.65
C ASN A 3 -0.29 44.42 -70.60
N ARG A 4 0.76 43.69 -70.99
CA ARG A 4 2.20 43.79 -70.68
C ARG A 4 2.81 44.95 -69.85
N ASN A 5 3.83 44.54 -69.07
CA ASN A 5 5.23 45.03 -68.96
C ASN A 5 5.63 46.07 -67.89
N LYS A 6 6.62 45.70 -67.03
CA LYS A 6 8.07 46.10 -67.03
C LYS A 6 8.73 45.65 -65.69
N ILE A 7 9.63 44.66 -65.69
CA ILE A 7 11.13 44.72 -65.73
C ILE A 7 11.79 45.49 -64.58
N PHE A 8 12.60 44.81 -63.76
CA PHE A 8 13.89 45.25 -63.16
C PHE A 8 14.66 43.99 -62.69
N LEU A 9 15.69 43.53 -63.41
CA LEU A 9 17.15 43.79 -63.30
C LEU A 9 17.88 42.97 -62.20
N LEU A 10 18.79 42.10 -62.67
CA LEU A 10 19.79 41.37 -61.88
C LEU A 10 20.86 42.30 -61.30
N LEU A 11 21.36 41.98 -60.10
CA LEU A 11 22.78 42.12 -59.74
C LEU A 11 23.14 41.22 -58.55
N VAL A 12 24.21 40.45 -58.76
CA VAL A 12 24.91 39.57 -57.81
C VAL A 12 25.79 40.43 -56.89
N VAL A 13 26.03 40.03 -55.63
CA VAL A 13 27.38 39.89 -55.00
C VAL A 13 27.31 39.73 -53.46
N GLN A 14 28.02 38.68 -53.02
CA GLN A 14 28.73 38.39 -51.77
C GLN A 14 28.05 38.09 -50.43
N TRP A 15 28.57 36.99 -49.89
CA TRP A 15 28.45 36.41 -48.56
C TRP A 15 28.87 37.35 -47.44
N PHE A 16 28.15 37.29 -46.31
CA PHE A 16 28.75 37.23 -44.98
C PHE A 16 27.89 36.34 -44.07
N LEU A 17 28.54 35.34 -43.47
CA LEU A 17 28.03 34.47 -42.42
C LEU A 17 27.84 35.27 -41.12
N VAL A 18 26.63 35.28 -40.56
CA VAL A 18 26.41 35.29 -39.10
C VAL A 18 25.17 34.45 -38.80
N GLY A 19 25.38 33.36 -38.07
CA GLY A 19 24.31 32.46 -37.64
C GLY A 19 23.42 33.11 -36.58
N ILE A 20 22.11 32.97 -36.75
CA ILE A 20 21.12 33.11 -35.70
C ILE A 20 20.19 31.91 -35.84
N GLY A 21 20.49 30.85 -35.08
CA GLY A 21 19.55 29.76 -34.86
C GLY A 21 18.45 30.26 -33.94
N SER A 22 17.23 30.27 -34.44
CA SER A 22 16.00 30.54 -33.70
C SER A 22 15.78 29.47 -32.64
N ASN A 23 15.70 29.88 -31.37
CA ASN A 23 15.20 29.05 -30.27
C ASN A 23 13.67 28.95 -30.35
N PRO A 24 13.08 27.74 -30.45
CA PRO A 24 11.71 27.53 -30.01
C PRO A 24 11.74 27.32 -28.49
N THR A 25 11.32 28.34 -27.75
CA THR A 25 10.97 28.24 -26.33
C THR A 25 9.77 27.31 -26.19
N GLY A 26 9.97 26.14 -25.59
CA GLY A 26 8.89 25.21 -25.34
C GLY A 26 9.30 23.81 -24.88
N SER A 27 10.44 23.62 -24.23
CA SER A 27 10.63 22.41 -23.41
C SER A 27 10.09 22.72 -22.02
N LYS A 28 8.96 22.12 -21.64
CA LYS A 28 8.66 21.91 -20.23
C LYS A 28 9.83 21.10 -19.67
N GLN A 29 10.69 21.74 -18.89
CA GLN A 29 11.57 21.01 -17.98
C GLN A 29 10.65 20.20 -17.09
N SER A 30 10.66 18.88 -17.26
CA SER A 30 10.11 18.00 -16.25
C SER A 30 10.88 18.30 -14.97
N PHE A 31 10.18 18.80 -13.95
CA PHE A 31 10.68 18.80 -12.60
C PHE A 31 10.63 17.36 -12.09
N ILE A 32 11.44 16.47 -12.68
CA ILE A 32 11.89 15.29 -11.96
C ILE A 32 12.93 15.86 -10.99
N SER A 33 12.47 16.22 -9.80
CA SER A 33 13.39 16.43 -8.68
C SER A 33 14.30 15.21 -8.63
N GLN A 34 15.61 15.43 -8.65
CA GLN A 34 16.62 14.40 -8.35
C GLN A 34 16.54 14.02 -6.86
N HIS A 35 15.37 13.64 -6.37
CA HIS A 35 15.29 12.89 -5.12
C HIS A 35 15.96 11.54 -5.42
N ALA A 36 17.05 11.26 -4.71
CA ALA A 36 17.62 9.92 -4.73
C ALA A 36 16.50 8.94 -4.42
N THR A 37 16.37 7.89 -5.25
CA THR A 37 15.41 6.81 -5.00
C THR A 37 15.62 6.27 -3.59
N GLN A 38 14.57 6.30 -2.76
CA GLN A 38 14.59 5.88 -1.36
C GLN A 38 13.50 4.83 -1.14
N CYS A 39 13.42 3.83 -2.01
CA CYS A 39 12.42 2.76 -1.93
C CYS A 39 13.04 1.45 -1.40
N GLY A 40 12.21 0.48 -1.05
CA GLY A 40 12.67 -0.76 -0.43
C GLY A 40 13.41 -0.49 0.89
N TYR A 41 14.47 -1.24 1.16
CA TYR A 41 15.22 -1.13 2.43
C TYR A 41 15.88 0.25 2.64
N GLU A 42 16.23 0.96 1.58
CA GLU A 42 16.81 2.31 1.66
C GLU A 42 15.77 3.36 2.08
N GLY A 43 14.48 3.06 1.95
CA GLY A 43 13.34 3.90 2.36
C GLY A 43 12.84 3.67 3.79
N CYS A 44 13.41 2.71 4.51
CA CYS A 44 12.94 2.35 5.84
C CYS A 44 13.07 3.53 6.83
N PRO A 45 12.06 3.78 7.67
CA PRO A 45 12.17 4.75 8.74
C PRO A 45 13.25 4.37 9.76
N ILE A 46 13.86 5.38 10.37
CA ILE A 46 14.91 5.19 11.38
C ILE A 46 14.28 4.71 12.70
N VAL A 47 14.75 3.57 13.20
CA VAL A 47 14.36 3.04 14.50
C VAL A 47 15.16 3.71 15.63
N LYS A 48 14.56 3.80 16.82
CA LYS A 48 15.24 4.25 18.04
C LYS A 48 15.81 3.05 18.77
N GLU A 49 17.14 2.98 18.86
CA GLU A 49 17.84 1.96 19.64
C GLU A 49 17.46 2.05 21.12
N ASN A 50 17.41 0.90 21.80
CA ASN A 50 17.06 0.77 23.22
C ASN A 50 15.65 1.25 23.60
N MET A 51 14.76 1.44 22.63
CA MET A 51 13.33 1.67 22.84
C MET A 51 12.51 0.56 22.17
N LEU A 52 11.28 0.37 22.64
CA LEU A 52 10.27 -0.35 21.87
C LEU A 52 9.88 0.51 20.66
N ASN A 53 10.05 -0.03 19.46
CA ASN A 53 9.64 0.57 18.20
C ASN A 53 8.32 -0.07 17.77
N VAL A 54 7.28 0.74 17.72
CA VAL A 54 5.95 0.33 17.26
C VAL A 54 5.79 0.81 15.82
N HIS A 55 5.76 -0.14 14.89
CA HIS A 55 5.61 0.11 13.46
C HIS A 55 4.12 0.16 13.13
N LEU A 56 3.55 1.36 13.09
CA LEU A 56 2.16 1.58 12.66
C LEU A 56 2.07 1.38 11.15
N VAL A 57 1.42 0.29 10.72
CA VAL A 57 1.29 -0.07 9.30
C VAL A 57 -0.14 0.22 8.85
N ALA A 58 -0.30 1.34 8.15
CA ALA A 58 -1.58 1.71 7.53
C ALA A 58 -1.83 0.84 6.29
N HIS A 59 -2.99 0.18 6.25
CA HIS A 59 -3.39 -0.70 5.15
C HIS A 59 -4.90 -0.74 5.00
N THR A 60 -5.36 -1.28 3.88
CA THR A 60 -6.75 -1.73 3.68
C THR A 60 -6.72 -3.18 3.22
N HIS A 61 -7.73 -3.97 3.58
CA HIS A 61 -7.94 -5.29 3.00
C HIS A 61 -9.09 -5.20 1.99
N ASP A 62 -8.77 -5.30 0.70
CA ASP A 62 -9.72 -5.08 -0.37
C ASP A 62 -10.02 -6.41 -1.10
N ASP A 63 -11.01 -7.16 -0.62
CA ASP A 63 -11.42 -8.42 -1.25
C ASP A 63 -11.71 -8.24 -2.74
N VAL A 64 -11.05 -9.05 -3.59
CA VAL A 64 -11.30 -9.10 -5.04
C VAL A 64 -12.54 -9.96 -5.33
N GLY A 65 -13.66 -9.57 -4.71
CA GLY A 65 -14.94 -10.26 -4.75
C GLY A 65 -15.17 -11.15 -3.52
N TRP A 66 -16.29 -10.92 -2.82
CA TRP A 66 -16.70 -11.68 -1.63
C TRP A 66 -18.22 -11.53 -1.41
N LEU A 67 -18.66 -10.45 -0.75
CA LEU A 67 -20.09 -10.11 -0.63
C LEU A 67 -20.59 -9.31 -1.84
N LYS A 68 -19.69 -8.54 -2.45
CA LYS A 68 -19.92 -7.78 -3.68
C LYS A 68 -19.03 -8.33 -4.80
N THR A 69 -19.38 -8.03 -6.05
CA THR A 69 -18.49 -8.30 -7.20
C THR A 69 -17.30 -7.34 -7.19
N VAL A 70 -16.24 -7.68 -7.93
CA VAL A 70 -15.05 -6.82 -8.09
C VAL A 70 -15.43 -5.39 -8.51
N ASP A 71 -16.26 -5.23 -9.54
CA ASP A 71 -16.67 -3.89 -10.00
C ASP A 71 -17.58 -3.18 -8.99
N GLN A 72 -18.41 -3.91 -8.24
CA GLN A 72 -19.23 -3.31 -7.18
C GLN A 72 -18.37 -2.79 -6.03
N TYR A 73 -17.32 -3.53 -5.63
CA TYR A 73 -16.33 -3.07 -4.66
C TYR A 73 -15.49 -1.92 -5.20
N TYR A 74 -15.06 -1.97 -6.45
CA TYR A 74 -14.29 -0.89 -7.04
C TYR A 74 -15.06 0.43 -7.06
N TYR A 75 -16.27 0.43 -7.65
CA TYR A 75 -17.07 1.64 -7.83
C TYR A 75 -17.83 2.07 -6.56
N GLY A 76 -17.93 1.22 -5.55
CA GLY A 76 -18.72 1.51 -4.35
C GLY A 76 -20.23 1.41 -4.56
N SER A 77 -20.67 0.52 -5.46
CA SER A 77 -22.11 0.37 -5.74
C SER A 77 -22.79 -0.61 -4.77
N GLU A 78 -24.01 -0.27 -4.34
CA GLU A 78 -24.79 -1.03 -3.35
C GLU A 78 -25.87 -1.92 -3.99
N PHE A 79 -25.85 -2.11 -5.31
CA PHE A 79 -26.98 -2.67 -6.04
C PHE A 79 -26.85 -4.18 -6.31
N THR A 80 -27.80 -4.97 -5.80
CA THR A 80 -28.18 -6.26 -6.39
C THR A 80 -29.54 -6.15 -7.09
N PRO A 81 -29.69 -6.63 -8.34
CA PRO A 81 -30.99 -6.65 -9.02
C PRO A 81 -32.02 -7.61 -8.41
N SER A 82 -31.60 -8.50 -7.50
CA SER A 82 -32.44 -9.55 -6.96
C SER A 82 -32.96 -9.22 -5.56
N MET A 83 -34.29 -9.07 -5.49
CA MET A 83 -35.17 -9.00 -4.32
C MET A 83 -35.43 -7.61 -3.74
N GLU A 84 -36.71 -7.37 -3.54
CA GLU A 84 -37.38 -6.14 -3.12
C GLU A 84 -36.75 -5.51 -1.87
N GLY A 85 -35.99 -4.44 -2.06
CA GLY A 85 -35.48 -3.61 -0.97
C GLY A 85 -34.08 -3.08 -1.24
N ARG A 86 -33.84 -1.80 -0.96
CA ARG A 86 -32.48 -1.25 -0.92
C ARG A 86 -31.81 -1.71 0.38
N SER A 87 -31.23 -2.90 0.40
CA SER A 87 -30.31 -3.30 1.47
C SER A 87 -28.88 -2.99 1.03
N SER A 88 -28.19 -2.12 1.77
CA SER A 88 -26.73 -1.96 1.62
C SER A 88 -26.07 -3.30 1.95
N ILE A 89 -25.26 -3.83 1.04
CA ILE A 89 -24.60 -5.14 1.20
C ILE A 89 -23.38 -4.98 2.11
N GLN A 90 -22.52 -4.04 1.72
CA GLN A 90 -21.32 -3.67 2.45
C GLN A 90 -20.84 -2.32 1.92
N LYS A 91 -20.66 -1.36 2.83
CA LYS A 91 -20.16 -0.02 2.50
C LYS A 91 -18.66 -0.08 2.19
N ALA A 92 -18.34 -0.24 0.92
CA ALA A 92 -16.97 -0.42 0.45
C ALA A 92 -16.83 0.09 -0.99
N GLY A 93 -15.81 0.93 -1.25
CA GLY A 93 -15.54 1.57 -2.54
C GLY A 93 -14.04 1.83 -2.76
N VAL A 94 -13.34 0.92 -3.44
CA VAL A 94 -11.85 0.91 -3.53
C VAL A 94 -11.30 2.13 -4.27
N GLN A 95 -12.00 2.66 -5.28
CA GLN A 95 -11.56 3.89 -5.95
C GLN A 95 -11.42 5.07 -4.97
N TYR A 96 -12.33 5.18 -3.99
CA TYR A 96 -12.32 6.25 -3.00
C TYR A 96 -11.22 6.05 -1.96
N ILE A 97 -10.89 4.79 -1.66
CA ILE A 97 -9.75 4.45 -0.80
C ILE A 97 -8.46 4.95 -1.43
N LEU A 98 -8.19 4.55 -2.68
CA LEU A 98 -6.98 4.97 -3.40
C LEU A 98 -6.93 6.49 -3.58
N ASP A 99 -8.03 7.13 -4.00
CA ASP A 99 -8.10 8.59 -4.14
C ASP A 99 -7.72 9.32 -2.85
N SER A 100 -8.31 8.91 -1.72
CA SER A 100 -8.10 9.59 -0.44
C SER A 100 -6.74 9.28 0.17
N VAL A 101 -6.23 8.05 0.04
CA VAL A 101 -4.88 7.67 0.49
C VAL A 101 -3.82 8.48 -0.23
N ILE A 102 -3.88 8.58 -1.56
CA ILE A 102 -2.90 9.35 -2.34
C ILE A 102 -2.92 10.84 -1.92
N GLN A 103 -4.11 11.40 -1.70
CA GLN A 103 -4.24 12.78 -1.20
C GLN A 103 -3.65 12.96 0.21
N GLU A 104 -3.85 12.01 1.12
CA GLU A 104 -3.29 12.10 2.47
C GLU A 104 -1.79 11.86 2.51
N LEU A 105 -1.26 10.99 1.64
CA LEU A 105 0.17 10.87 1.46
C LEU A 105 0.72 12.23 1.02
N LEU A 106 0.23 12.83 -0.07
CA LEU A 106 0.71 14.16 -0.52
C LEU A 106 0.75 15.27 0.55
N LYS A 107 -0.07 15.20 1.61
CA LYS A 107 -0.11 16.20 2.69
C LYS A 107 1.07 16.13 3.67
N ASP A 108 1.68 14.97 3.87
CA ASP A 108 2.76 14.78 4.86
C ASP A 108 3.75 13.69 4.41
N SER A 109 5.03 14.05 4.31
CA SER A 109 6.10 13.15 3.84
C SER A 109 6.41 11.99 4.77
N THR A 110 5.95 12.03 6.03
CA THR A 110 6.16 10.97 7.02
C THR A 110 5.12 9.85 6.93
N ARG A 111 3.97 10.12 6.32
CA ARG A 111 2.90 9.14 6.13
C ARG A 111 3.32 8.08 5.13
N ARG A 112 2.96 6.84 5.45
CA ARG A 112 3.18 5.66 4.62
C ARG A 112 1.91 4.84 4.54
N PHE A 113 1.74 4.10 3.45
CA PHE A 113 0.63 3.19 3.23
C PHE A 113 1.10 1.95 2.46
N ILE A 114 0.64 0.77 2.87
CA ILE A 114 0.85 -0.48 2.11
C ILE A 114 -0.42 -0.82 1.30
N PHE A 115 -0.25 -1.26 0.06
CA PHE A 115 -1.35 -1.73 -0.79
C PHE A 115 -1.04 -3.11 -1.36
N VAL A 116 -2.06 -3.97 -1.49
CA VAL A 116 -1.87 -5.41 -1.71
C VAL A 116 -2.43 -5.86 -3.05
N GLU A 117 -3.73 -5.69 -3.28
CA GLU A 117 -4.44 -6.31 -4.40
C GLU A 117 -4.18 -5.58 -5.74
N SER A 118 -3.22 -6.08 -6.51
CA SER A 118 -2.80 -5.38 -7.74
C SER A 118 -3.92 -5.29 -8.78
N ALA A 119 -4.97 -6.12 -8.71
CA ALA A 119 -6.15 -6.01 -9.56
C ALA A 119 -6.84 -4.64 -9.44
N PHE A 120 -7.07 -4.18 -8.21
CA PHE A 120 -7.69 -2.88 -7.96
C PHE A 120 -6.72 -1.75 -8.27
N MET A 121 -5.44 -1.88 -7.88
CA MET A 121 -4.43 -0.87 -8.22
C MET A 121 -4.33 -0.68 -9.74
N HIS A 122 -4.27 -1.77 -10.51
CA HIS A 122 -4.24 -1.71 -11.97
C HIS A 122 -5.48 -1.02 -12.52
N LYS A 123 -6.68 -1.42 -12.10
CA LYS A 123 -7.93 -0.83 -12.57
C LYS A 123 -7.98 0.68 -12.30
N TRP A 124 -7.67 1.09 -11.07
CA TRP A 124 -7.62 2.49 -10.67
C TRP A 124 -6.57 3.27 -11.45
N TYR A 125 -5.34 2.77 -11.52
CA TYR A 125 -4.22 3.46 -12.14
C TYR A 125 -4.45 3.74 -13.63
N MET A 126 -5.13 2.84 -14.35
CA MET A 126 -5.46 3.02 -15.77
C MET A 126 -6.54 4.08 -16.03
N GLU A 127 -7.33 4.44 -15.01
CA GLU A 127 -8.33 5.52 -15.10
C GLU A 127 -7.73 6.90 -14.79
N GLN A 128 -6.49 6.96 -14.27
CA GLN A 128 -5.86 8.19 -13.82
C GLN A 128 -5.25 9.03 -14.94
N SER A 129 -5.15 10.34 -14.71
CA SER A 129 -4.40 11.25 -15.58
C SER A 129 -2.89 10.98 -15.52
N GLU A 130 -2.15 11.38 -16.55
CA GLU A 130 -0.67 11.29 -16.55
C GLU A 130 -0.05 11.97 -15.33
N GLU A 131 -0.61 13.11 -14.91
CA GLU A 131 -0.16 13.84 -13.70
C GLU A 131 -0.33 13.00 -12.43
N MET A 132 -1.49 12.36 -12.26
CA MET A 132 -1.73 11.50 -11.10
C MET A 132 -0.87 10.23 -11.15
N GLN A 133 -0.66 9.65 -12.33
CA GLN A 133 0.25 8.53 -12.51
C GLN A 133 1.70 8.87 -12.11
N ASP A 134 2.19 10.06 -12.49
CA ASP A 134 3.52 10.54 -12.10
C ASP A 134 3.62 10.83 -10.59
N ILE A 135 2.55 11.33 -9.97
CA ILE A 135 2.45 11.48 -8.51
C ILE A 135 2.59 10.12 -7.83
N VAL A 136 1.84 9.11 -8.28
CA VAL A 136 1.86 7.76 -7.68
C VAL A 136 3.24 7.13 -7.83
N LYS A 137 3.87 7.22 -9.01
CA LYS A 137 5.26 6.77 -9.22
C LYS A 137 6.22 7.44 -8.25
N THR A 138 6.06 8.74 -8.02
CA THR A 138 6.89 9.49 -7.06
C THR A 138 6.72 8.95 -5.64
N LEU A 139 5.48 8.75 -5.18
CA LEU A 139 5.19 8.18 -3.86
C LEU A 139 5.77 6.77 -3.67
N VAL A 140 5.77 5.95 -4.73
CA VAL A 140 6.38 4.61 -4.72
C VAL A 140 7.91 4.70 -4.68
N HIS A 141 8.52 5.59 -5.46
CA HIS A 141 9.97 5.82 -5.46
C HIS A 141 10.50 6.40 -4.13
N GLU A 142 9.65 7.13 -3.40
CA GLU A 142 9.91 7.64 -2.06
C GLU A 142 9.65 6.61 -0.95
N GLY A 143 9.13 5.41 -1.27
CA GLY A 143 8.78 4.39 -0.28
C GLY A 143 7.60 4.77 0.62
N ARG A 144 6.73 5.67 0.17
CA ARG A 144 5.56 6.18 0.92
C ARG A 144 4.27 5.47 0.55
N LEU A 145 4.17 5.01 -0.69
CA LEU A 145 3.24 3.97 -1.09
C LEU A 145 4.06 2.72 -1.38
N GLU A 146 3.85 1.65 -0.63
CA GLU A 146 4.58 0.40 -0.80
C GLU A 146 3.63 -0.73 -1.21
N PHE A 147 4.04 -1.55 -2.17
CA PHE A 147 3.32 -2.77 -2.51
C PHE A 147 3.83 -3.93 -1.68
N ILE A 148 2.93 -4.64 -1.02
CA ILE A 148 3.24 -5.82 -0.22
C ILE A 148 2.37 -6.99 -0.71
N GLY A 149 2.93 -8.20 -0.77
CA GLY A 149 2.31 -9.30 -1.51
C GLY A 149 2.37 -9.09 -3.03
N GLY A 150 1.62 -8.13 -3.60
CA GLY A 150 1.71 -7.73 -5.02
C GLY A 150 1.18 -8.74 -6.05
N ALA A 151 0.45 -9.75 -5.59
CA ALA A 151 -0.35 -10.62 -6.42
C ALA A 151 -1.58 -9.91 -7.01
N TRP A 152 -2.21 -10.50 -8.04
CA TRP A 152 -3.46 -9.97 -8.58
C TRP A 152 -4.57 -9.91 -7.52
N SER A 153 -4.67 -10.96 -6.70
CA SER A 153 -5.44 -11.00 -5.46
C SER A 153 -4.65 -11.70 -4.37
N MET A 154 -5.00 -11.48 -3.10
CA MET A 154 -4.55 -12.36 -2.02
C MET A 154 -5.22 -13.73 -2.19
N ASN A 155 -4.49 -14.71 -2.73
CA ASN A 155 -5.06 -16.02 -3.05
C ASN A 155 -5.30 -16.87 -1.79
N ASP A 156 -6.33 -17.71 -1.83
CA ASP A 156 -6.45 -18.84 -0.90
C ASP A 156 -5.22 -19.76 -0.99
N GLU A 157 -4.95 -20.51 0.07
CA GLU A 157 -3.81 -21.42 0.18
C GLU A 157 -4.23 -22.90 0.27
N ALA A 158 -5.53 -23.21 0.42
CA ALA A 158 -6.03 -24.57 0.57
C ALA A 158 -6.55 -25.20 -0.73
N SER A 159 -7.29 -24.43 -1.53
CA SER A 159 -8.06 -24.90 -2.69
C SER A 159 -7.53 -24.37 -4.03
N VAL A 160 -6.26 -23.95 -4.06
CA VAL A 160 -5.58 -23.47 -5.25
C VAL A 160 -4.56 -24.49 -5.77
N HIS A 161 -4.33 -24.47 -7.08
CA HIS A 161 -3.18 -25.17 -7.67
C HIS A 161 -1.99 -24.21 -7.75
N TYR A 162 -0.79 -24.69 -7.42
CA TYR A 162 0.42 -23.86 -7.39
C TYR A 162 0.68 -23.13 -8.72
N GLN A 163 0.33 -23.72 -9.86
CA GLN A 163 0.44 -23.04 -11.17
C GLN A 163 -0.45 -21.79 -11.24
N SER A 164 -1.68 -21.85 -10.75
CA SER A 164 -2.58 -20.70 -10.73
C SER A 164 -2.10 -19.61 -9.76
N VAL A 165 -1.46 -20.01 -8.66
CA VAL A 165 -0.77 -19.06 -7.76
C VAL A 165 0.36 -18.37 -8.50
N ILE A 166 1.22 -19.12 -9.20
CA ILE A 166 2.32 -18.54 -10.00
C ILE A 166 1.78 -17.59 -11.08
N ASP A 167 0.73 -17.99 -11.80
CA ASP A 167 0.15 -17.18 -12.88
C ASP A 167 -0.36 -15.82 -12.35
N GLN A 168 -1.11 -15.84 -11.25
CA GLN A 168 -1.72 -14.62 -10.70
C GLN A 168 -0.68 -13.71 -10.01
N PHE A 169 0.35 -14.28 -9.37
CA PHE A 169 1.52 -13.52 -8.91
C PHE A 169 2.28 -12.91 -10.08
N THR A 170 2.56 -13.70 -11.13
CA THR A 170 3.28 -13.23 -12.31
C THR A 170 2.56 -12.05 -12.94
N TRP A 171 1.23 -12.10 -13.04
CA TRP A 171 0.45 -11.03 -13.62
C TRP A 171 0.50 -9.73 -12.77
N GLY A 172 0.32 -9.84 -11.46
CA GLY A 172 0.41 -8.69 -10.55
C GLY A 172 1.81 -8.07 -10.50
N LEU A 173 2.83 -8.91 -10.28
CA LEU A 173 4.23 -8.47 -10.21
C LEU A 173 4.73 -7.88 -11.52
N ARG A 174 4.27 -8.40 -12.66
CA ARG A 174 4.60 -7.82 -13.97
C ARG A 174 4.02 -6.41 -14.10
N PHE A 175 2.75 -6.20 -13.75
CA PHE A 175 2.17 -4.85 -13.77
C PHE A 175 2.97 -3.88 -12.89
N LEU A 176 3.30 -4.30 -11.66
CA LEU A 176 4.06 -3.46 -10.73
C LEU A 176 5.46 -3.14 -11.27
N ASN A 177 6.16 -4.12 -11.83
CA ASN A 177 7.47 -3.94 -12.43
C ASN A 177 7.44 -3.04 -13.68
N ASP A 178 6.50 -3.29 -14.60
CA ASP A 178 6.37 -2.52 -15.83
C ASP A 178 5.98 -1.05 -15.56
N THR A 179 5.31 -0.78 -14.43
CA THR A 179 4.80 0.55 -14.07
C THR A 179 5.73 1.34 -13.14
N PHE A 180 6.31 0.68 -12.14
CA PHE A 180 7.06 1.31 -11.03
C PHE A 180 8.51 0.80 -10.90
N GLY A 181 8.94 -0.13 -11.77
CA GLY A 181 10.29 -0.69 -11.75
C GLY A 181 10.65 -1.37 -10.42
N GLU A 182 11.93 -1.28 -10.05
CA GLU A 182 12.46 -1.89 -8.82
C GLU A 182 11.76 -1.41 -7.53
N CYS A 183 11.25 -0.18 -7.51
CA CYS A 183 10.52 0.34 -6.34
C CYS A 183 9.11 -0.24 -6.22
N GLY A 184 8.54 -0.76 -7.31
CA GLY A 184 7.26 -1.48 -7.27
C GLY A 184 7.38 -2.91 -6.76
N ARG A 185 8.59 -3.43 -6.57
CA ARG A 185 8.82 -4.82 -6.19
C ARG A 185 8.54 -5.05 -4.71
N PRO A 186 7.55 -5.89 -4.35
CA PRO A 186 7.31 -6.27 -2.95
C PRO A 186 8.50 -7.02 -2.34
N ARG A 187 8.71 -6.83 -1.03
CA ARG A 187 9.76 -7.53 -0.25
C ARG A 187 9.19 -8.56 0.72
N ALA A 188 7.95 -8.36 1.16
CA ALA A 188 7.26 -9.27 2.08
C ALA A 188 5.92 -9.75 1.51
N GLY A 189 5.58 -11.00 1.80
CA GLY A 189 4.26 -11.55 1.55
C GLY A 189 3.28 -11.05 2.60
N TRP A 190 2.02 -10.87 2.19
CA TRP A 190 0.94 -10.42 3.04
C TRP A 190 -0.25 -11.35 2.87
N GLN A 191 -0.36 -12.36 3.72
CA GLN A 191 -1.43 -13.35 3.70
C GLN A 191 -2.23 -13.23 5.00
N ILE A 192 -2.93 -12.11 5.14
CA ILE A 192 -3.63 -11.78 6.39
C ILE A 192 -4.96 -12.52 6.54
N ASP A 193 -5.61 -12.85 5.43
CA ASP A 193 -6.97 -13.38 5.43
C ASP A 193 -7.20 -14.83 4.96
N PRO A 194 -6.25 -15.54 4.30
CA PRO A 194 -6.46 -16.95 3.98
C PRO A 194 -6.74 -17.80 5.23
N PHE A 195 -7.62 -18.79 5.10
CA PHE A 195 -8.06 -19.64 6.21
C PHE A 195 -7.08 -20.78 6.49
N GLY A 196 -5.91 -20.40 7.00
CA GLY A 196 -4.76 -21.28 7.18
C GLY A 196 -3.74 -21.12 6.05
N HIS A 197 -2.52 -21.59 6.30
CA HIS A 197 -1.38 -21.32 5.43
C HIS A 197 -0.70 -22.61 4.98
N SER A 198 -0.40 -22.69 3.68
CA SER A 198 0.23 -23.84 3.06
C SER A 198 1.75 -23.68 3.06
N ARG A 199 2.45 -24.79 3.30
CA ARG A 199 3.91 -24.82 3.17
C ARG A 199 4.36 -24.46 1.75
N GLU A 200 3.56 -24.81 0.74
CA GLU A 200 3.84 -24.52 -0.67
C GLU A 200 3.82 -23.01 -0.96
N GLN A 201 2.88 -22.24 -0.40
CA GLN A 201 2.86 -20.79 -0.55
C GLN A 201 4.16 -20.15 -0.01
N GLY A 202 4.64 -20.61 1.14
CA GLY A 202 5.94 -20.19 1.67
C GLY A 202 7.10 -20.52 0.72
N SER A 203 7.09 -21.72 0.14
CA SER A 203 8.11 -22.17 -0.82
C SER A 203 8.10 -21.30 -2.09
N LEU A 204 6.92 -20.92 -2.58
CA LEU A 204 6.78 -20.02 -3.72
C LEU A 204 7.30 -18.61 -3.39
N PHE A 205 7.00 -18.07 -2.21
CA PHE A 205 7.52 -16.76 -1.79
C PHE A 205 9.06 -16.72 -1.77
N VAL A 206 9.71 -17.74 -1.20
CA VAL A 206 11.17 -17.83 -1.22
C VAL A 206 11.71 -17.85 -2.65
N GLN A 207 11.12 -18.67 -3.52
CA GLN A 207 11.55 -18.77 -4.93
C GLN A 207 11.29 -17.49 -5.74
N MET A 208 10.27 -16.70 -5.37
CA MET A 208 10.02 -15.37 -5.93
C MET A 208 10.94 -14.28 -5.34
N GLY A 209 11.76 -14.62 -4.35
CA GLY A 209 12.73 -13.73 -3.74
C GLY A 209 12.12 -12.78 -2.71
N TYR A 210 11.13 -13.25 -1.95
CA TYR A 210 10.58 -12.55 -0.79
C TYR A 210 11.43 -12.83 0.44
N ASP A 211 11.58 -11.81 1.28
CA ASP A 211 12.41 -11.85 2.48
C ASP A 211 11.60 -12.31 3.72
N GLY A 212 10.27 -12.12 3.70
CA GLY A 212 9.40 -12.57 4.77
C GLY A 212 7.92 -12.68 4.40
N LEU A 213 7.11 -13.15 5.34
CA LEU A 213 5.67 -13.34 5.22
C LEU A 213 4.95 -12.97 6.52
N PHE A 214 3.90 -12.18 6.41
CA PHE A 214 2.98 -11.90 7.51
C PHE A 214 1.69 -12.69 7.37
N GLN A 215 1.23 -13.29 8.47
CA GLN A 215 0.06 -14.17 8.55
C GLN A 215 -0.94 -13.65 9.57
N GLY A 216 -2.21 -13.54 9.20
CA GLY A 216 -3.26 -13.10 10.14
C GLY A 216 -3.97 -14.27 10.85
N ARG A 217 -4.38 -15.28 10.09
CA ARG A 217 -5.24 -16.38 10.58
C ARG A 217 -4.43 -17.63 10.94
N LEU A 218 -4.26 -17.84 12.24
CA LEU A 218 -3.68 -19.05 12.83
C LEU A 218 -4.74 -19.80 13.63
N ASP A 219 -4.58 -21.12 13.78
CA ASP A 219 -5.39 -21.88 14.74
C ASP A 219 -5.28 -21.23 16.13
N PHE A 220 -6.41 -21.08 16.83
CA PHE A 220 -6.44 -20.33 18.09
C PHE A 220 -5.60 -20.98 19.20
N GLN A 221 -5.48 -22.32 19.22
CA GLN A 221 -4.63 -23.03 20.18
C GLN A 221 -3.15 -22.82 19.83
N ASP A 222 -2.81 -22.89 18.54
CA ASP A 222 -1.44 -22.59 18.09
C ASP A 222 -1.06 -21.14 18.40
N LYS A 223 -1.92 -20.17 18.07
CA LYS A 223 -1.70 -18.75 18.38
C LYS A 223 -1.50 -18.52 19.88
N SER A 224 -2.36 -19.10 20.72
CA SER A 224 -2.23 -18.98 22.19
C SER A 224 -0.92 -19.57 22.70
N ASN A 225 -0.51 -20.72 22.16
CA ASN A 225 0.75 -21.38 22.49
C ASN A 225 1.96 -20.56 22.03
N ARG A 226 1.90 -19.96 20.83
CA ARG A 226 2.95 -19.07 20.30
C ARG A 226 3.08 -17.80 21.11
N ILE A 227 1.98 -17.20 21.54
CA ILE A 227 1.98 -16.04 22.45
C ILE A 227 2.66 -16.41 23.76
N ALA A 228 2.28 -17.53 24.38
CA ALA A 228 2.85 -17.98 25.65
C ALA A 228 4.34 -18.32 25.56
N LYS A 229 4.83 -18.73 24.38
CA LYS A 229 6.22 -19.16 24.16
C LYS A 229 7.08 -18.14 23.41
N GLN A 230 6.53 -16.99 23.05
CA GLN A 230 7.20 -15.98 22.23
C GLN A 230 7.69 -16.53 20.88
N THR A 231 6.87 -17.34 20.21
CA THR A 231 7.18 -17.96 18.90
C THR A 231 6.19 -17.54 17.81
N MET A 232 5.71 -16.30 17.88
CA MET A 232 4.90 -15.68 16.80
C MET A 232 5.75 -15.39 15.56
N GLU A 233 7.05 -15.20 15.73
CA GLU A 233 8.04 -15.03 14.66
C GLU A 233 8.91 -16.28 14.57
N MET A 234 9.17 -16.75 13.34
CA MET A 234 10.03 -17.91 13.11
C MET A 234 10.69 -17.86 11.73
N MET A 235 11.79 -18.60 11.58
CA MET A 235 12.28 -19.00 10.26
C MET A 235 11.54 -20.28 9.85
N TRP A 236 10.60 -20.15 8.92
CA TRP A 236 9.83 -21.27 8.42
C TRP A 236 10.59 -22.00 7.33
N LYS A 237 10.95 -23.28 7.55
CA LYS A 237 11.47 -24.16 6.50
C LYS A 237 10.34 -24.60 5.58
N THR A 238 10.32 -24.08 4.37
CA THR A 238 9.19 -24.22 3.43
C THR A 238 9.34 -25.39 2.45
N SER A 239 10.48 -26.07 2.41
CA SER A 239 10.65 -27.27 1.58
C SER A 239 11.62 -28.26 2.21
N ASP A 240 11.31 -29.56 2.09
CA ASP A 240 12.23 -30.64 2.47
C ASP A 240 13.25 -30.95 1.38
N SER A 241 12.98 -30.49 0.14
CA SER A 241 13.75 -30.84 -1.06
C SER A 241 14.64 -29.70 -1.56
N LEU A 242 14.29 -28.45 -1.24
CA LEU A 242 15.04 -27.27 -1.68
C LEU A 242 15.97 -26.77 -0.57
N GLU A 243 17.22 -26.48 -0.95
CA GLU A 243 18.15 -25.73 -0.10
C GLU A 243 17.76 -24.25 -0.05
N GLY A 244 18.06 -23.57 1.06
CA GLY A 244 17.72 -22.15 1.23
C GLY A 244 16.22 -21.86 1.19
N SER A 245 15.40 -22.78 1.72
CA SER A 245 13.94 -22.68 1.72
C SER A 245 13.37 -22.02 2.98
N GLU A 246 14.21 -21.35 3.76
CA GLU A 246 13.82 -20.62 4.95
C GLU A 246 13.20 -19.25 4.62
N LEU A 247 11.99 -19.01 5.12
CA LEU A 247 11.29 -17.72 5.00
C LEU A 247 11.05 -17.15 6.40
N PHE A 248 11.39 -15.88 6.64
CA PHE A 248 10.95 -15.23 7.88
C PHE A 248 9.42 -15.15 7.88
N THR A 249 8.77 -15.63 8.94
CA THR A 249 7.31 -15.64 9.03
C THR A 249 6.88 -15.08 10.37
N SER A 250 5.97 -14.11 10.33
CA SER A 250 5.42 -13.44 11.51
C SER A 250 3.91 -13.57 11.54
N GLY A 251 3.38 -14.19 12.60
CA GLY A 251 1.97 -14.12 12.92
C GLY A 251 1.61 -12.75 13.49
N LEU A 252 0.50 -12.17 13.03
CA LEU A 252 0.00 -10.88 13.50
C LEU A 252 -0.82 -11.03 14.78
N TYR A 253 -0.66 -10.07 15.71
CA TYR A 253 -1.26 -10.15 17.04
C TYR A 253 -2.79 -9.99 17.00
N TYR A 254 -3.29 -8.95 16.32
CA TYR A 254 -4.72 -8.67 16.17
C TYR A 254 -5.32 -9.16 14.83
N ILE A 255 -4.83 -10.30 14.33
CA ILE A 255 -5.16 -10.85 13.00
C ILE A 255 -4.71 -9.88 11.90
N TYR A 256 -5.47 -8.83 11.61
CA TYR A 256 -5.06 -7.71 10.78
C TYR A 256 -5.80 -6.41 11.13
N ALA A 257 -6.52 -6.38 12.25
CA ALA A 257 -7.27 -5.22 12.71
C ALA A 257 -6.39 -4.29 13.57
N PRO A 258 -6.79 -3.01 13.76
CA PRO A 258 -6.24 -2.17 14.81
C PRO A 258 -6.50 -2.77 16.20
N PRO A 259 -5.69 -2.41 17.21
CA PRO A 259 -6.03 -2.75 18.59
C PRO A 259 -7.36 -2.09 18.99
N PRO A 260 -8.15 -2.70 19.89
CA PRO A 260 -9.39 -2.12 20.38
C PRO A 260 -9.19 -0.70 20.92
N GLY A 261 -10.04 0.24 20.49
CA GLY A 261 -9.95 1.67 20.86
C GLY A 261 -9.13 2.53 19.90
N PHE A 262 -8.58 1.96 18.84
CA PHE A 262 -7.77 2.67 17.84
C PHE A 262 -8.24 2.45 16.39
N CYS A 263 -9.49 2.06 16.18
CA CYS A 263 -10.06 2.07 14.83
C CYS A 263 -10.58 3.47 14.46
N PHE A 264 -9.86 4.16 13.58
CA PHE A 264 -10.17 5.54 13.19
C PHE A 264 -10.85 5.66 11.82
N ASP A 265 -11.42 4.57 11.32
CA ASP A 265 -12.13 4.57 10.04
C ASP A 265 -13.54 5.19 10.13
N VAL A 266 -14.07 5.64 8.99
CA VAL A 266 -15.49 6.03 8.85
C VAL A 266 -16.47 4.87 9.13
N LEU A 267 -15.99 3.63 9.11
CA LEU A 267 -16.76 2.43 9.44
C LEU A 267 -16.72 2.09 10.95
N CYS A 268 -15.89 2.76 11.73
CA CYS A 268 -15.66 2.46 13.14
C CYS A 268 -16.37 3.43 14.09
N ASN A 269 -16.50 3.00 15.36
CA ASN A 269 -17.18 3.74 16.42
C ASN A 269 -16.25 4.12 17.58
N ASP A 270 -14.94 3.92 17.45
CA ASP A 270 -13.99 4.34 18.48
C ASP A 270 -13.86 5.86 18.48
N ASP A 271 -13.75 6.45 19.67
CA ASP A 271 -13.54 7.89 19.80
C ASP A 271 -12.22 8.31 19.12
N PRO A 272 -12.20 9.45 18.40
CA PRO A 272 -10.96 10.01 17.88
C PRO A 272 -10.07 10.52 19.04
N ILE A 273 -8.85 10.92 18.72
CA ILE A 273 -8.00 11.65 19.68
C ILE A 273 -8.47 13.10 19.75
N ILE A 274 -9.02 13.47 20.92
CA ILE A 274 -9.55 14.78 21.24
C ILE A 274 -8.51 15.53 22.09
N ASP A 275 -7.72 16.37 21.43
CA ASP A 275 -6.60 17.14 21.99
C ASP A 275 -6.90 18.63 22.18
N GLY A 276 -8.17 19.02 22.01
CA GLY A 276 -8.60 20.40 22.22
C GLY A 276 -8.33 20.86 23.66
N PRO A 277 -7.58 21.95 23.90
CA PRO A 277 -7.14 22.35 25.24
C PRO A 277 -8.28 22.79 26.17
N TYR A 278 -9.43 23.14 25.60
CA TYR A 278 -10.64 23.53 26.33
C TYR A 278 -11.81 22.57 26.12
N SER A 279 -11.58 21.44 25.43
CA SER A 279 -12.61 20.41 25.27
C SER A 279 -12.82 19.71 26.61
N LYS A 280 -14.07 19.58 27.05
CA LYS A 280 -14.40 18.74 28.22
C LYS A 280 -14.21 17.26 27.92
N ASP A 281 -14.24 16.89 26.65
CA ASP A 281 -14.09 15.53 26.15
C ASP A 281 -12.63 15.24 25.77
N ASN A 282 -11.66 16.02 26.25
CA ASN A 282 -10.25 15.77 25.98
C ASN A 282 -9.84 14.40 26.53
N ASN A 283 -9.41 13.50 25.66
CA ASN A 283 -9.12 12.10 25.98
C ASN A 283 -7.65 11.71 25.75
N VAL A 284 -6.75 12.68 25.55
CA VAL A 284 -5.33 12.42 25.21
C VAL A 284 -4.67 11.50 26.22
N LYS A 285 -4.83 11.78 27.52
CA LYS A 285 -4.21 10.97 28.58
C LYS A 285 -4.71 9.52 28.53
N GLU A 286 -6.02 9.32 28.39
CA GLU A 286 -6.64 7.99 28.34
C GLU A 286 -6.17 7.21 27.10
N LYS A 287 -6.17 7.84 25.93
CA LYS A 287 -5.71 7.21 24.69
C LYS A 287 -4.23 6.84 24.75
N VAL A 288 -3.38 7.69 25.30
CA VAL A 288 -1.94 7.41 25.45
C VAL A 288 -1.70 6.28 26.45
N ASP A 289 -2.35 6.31 27.62
CA ASP A 289 -2.23 5.26 28.62
C ASP A 289 -2.67 3.90 28.04
N LEU A 290 -3.82 3.86 27.36
CA LEU A 290 -4.34 2.66 26.69
C LEU A 290 -3.38 2.16 25.60
N PHE A 291 -2.82 3.06 24.80
CA PHE A 291 -1.87 2.70 23.74
C PHE A 291 -0.61 2.06 24.33
N LEU A 292 -0.03 2.70 25.35
CA LEU A 292 1.18 2.22 26.03
C LEU A 292 0.97 0.84 26.67
N ASP A 293 -0.16 0.64 27.35
CA ASP A 293 -0.52 -0.66 27.93
C ASP A 293 -0.69 -1.73 26.85
N THR A 294 -1.33 -1.38 25.73
CA THR A 294 -1.55 -2.28 24.59
C THR A 294 -0.23 -2.72 23.97
N VAL A 295 0.64 -1.77 23.59
CA VAL A 295 1.91 -2.08 22.93
C VAL A 295 2.90 -2.77 23.87
N HIS A 296 2.88 -2.45 25.17
CA HIS A 296 3.71 -3.11 26.17
C HIS A 296 3.28 -4.57 26.40
N ASN A 297 1.98 -4.86 26.38
CA ASN A 297 1.50 -6.24 26.49
C ASN A 297 1.78 -7.03 25.21
N MET A 298 1.57 -6.41 24.05
CA MET A 298 1.91 -7.00 22.76
C MET A 298 3.41 -7.30 22.65
N SER A 299 4.29 -6.40 23.10
CA SER A 299 5.74 -6.60 23.00
C SER A 299 6.25 -7.83 23.76
N LYS A 300 5.54 -8.29 24.79
CA LYS A 300 5.90 -9.52 25.53
C LYS A 300 5.76 -10.79 24.68
N THR A 301 5.08 -10.70 23.53
CA THR A 301 4.84 -11.82 22.61
C THR A 301 5.93 -11.98 21.55
N PHE A 302 6.65 -10.89 21.25
CA PHE A 302 7.65 -10.85 20.19
C PHE A 302 9.06 -10.86 20.80
N LEU A 303 10.05 -11.31 20.01
CA LEU A 303 11.41 -11.50 20.53
C LEU A 303 12.22 -10.20 20.53
N THR A 304 11.90 -9.29 19.60
CA THR A 304 12.67 -8.05 19.41
C THR A 304 11.94 -6.84 20.00
N ASN A 305 12.64 -5.71 20.07
CA ASN A 305 12.04 -4.42 20.43
C ASN A 305 11.35 -3.75 19.22
N ASN A 306 10.94 -4.51 18.20
CA ASN A 306 10.19 -4.03 17.06
C ASN A 306 8.89 -4.83 16.97
N ILE A 307 7.76 -4.14 16.98
CA ILE A 307 6.45 -4.78 16.80
C ILE A 307 5.68 -4.08 15.70
N ILE A 308 5.01 -4.86 14.86
CA ILE A 308 4.10 -4.36 13.83
C ILE A 308 2.70 -4.17 14.42
N LEU A 309 2.06 -3.04 14.14
CA LEU A 309 0.67 -2.79 14.51
C LEU A 309 -0.12 -2.43 13.24
N THR A 310 -1.02 -3.31 12.83
CA THR A 310 -1.88 -3.14 11.66
C THR A 310 -2.95 -2.09 11.96
N MET A 311 -2.94 -0.99 11.21
CA MET A 311 -3.87 0.13 11.39
C MET A 311 -4.82 0.17 10.19
N GLY A 312 -5.65 -0.86 10.06
CA GLY A 312 -6.52 -1.10 8.91
C GLY A 312 -7.43 -2.31 9.14
N GLU A 313 -8.43 -2.48 8.29
CA GLU A 313 -9.32 -3.66 8.24
C GLU A 313 -9.99 -3.69 6.84
N ASP A 314 -11.03 -4.50 6.67
CA ASP A 314 -11.77 -4.65 5.41
C ASP A 314 -12.29 -3.29 4.90
N PHE A 315 -11.82 -2.88 3.72
CA PHE A 315 -12.25 -1.66 3.02
C PHE A 315 -12.21 -0.36 3.86
N HIS A 316 -11.26 -0.29 4.79
CA HIS A 316 -10.92 0.95 5.50
C HIS A 316 -10.25 1.97 4.57
N TYR A 317 -9.99 3.18 5.08
CA TYR A 317 -9.40 4.30 4.37
C TYR A 317 -10.25 4.87 3.23
N GLN A 318 -11.58 4.62 3.19
CA GLN A 318 -12.49 5.32 2.26
C GLN A 318 -12.45 6.85 2.47
N ASP A 319 -12.20 7.29 3.70
CA ASP A 319 -11.73 8.65 4.02
C ASP A 319 -10.44 8.53 4.83
N ALA A 320 -9.31 8.41 4.13
CA ALA A 320 -7.99 8.25 4.73
C ALA A 320 -7.63 9.38 5.72
N ASN A 321 -8.25 10.56 5.62
CA ASN A 321 -7.98 11.66 6.54
C ASN A 321 -8.32 11.30 7.98
N MET A 322 -9.40 10.55 8.21
CA MET A 322 -9.80 10.15 9.56
C MET A 322 -8.75 9.28 10.24
N TRP A 323 -8.13 8.36 9.50
CA TRP A 323 -6.98 7.59 9.99
C TRP A 323 -5.78 8.48 10.24
N PHE A 324 -5.23 9.10 9.19
CA PHE A 324 -3.95 9.79 9.30
C PHE A 324 -3.98 10.94 10.30
N LYS A 325 -5.08 11.70 10.40
CA LYS A 325 -5.21 12.77 11.38
C LYS A 325 -5.09 12.28 12.83
N ASN A 326 -5.61 11.09 13.13
CA ASN A 326 -5.50 10.51 14.47
C ASN A 326 -4.15 9.82 14.68
N LEU A 327 -3.60 9.15 13.67
CA LEU A 327 -2.26 8.57 13.73
C LEU A 327 -1.18 9.63 13.94
N ASP A 328 -1.26 10.78 13.26
CA ASP A 328 -0.34 11.90 13.45
C ASP A 328 -0.35 12.41 14.89
N LYS A 329 -1.54 12.48 15.52
CA LYS A 329 -1.67 12.86 16.93
C LYS A 329 -1.12 11.79 17.88
N LEU A 330 -1.29 10.52 17.55
CA LEU A 330 -0.82 9.40 18.37
C LEU A 330 0.71 9.29 18.37
N ILE A 331 1.35 9.61 17.24
CA ILE A 331 2.81 9.55 17.07
C ILE A 331 3.53 10.71 17.77
N ARG A 332 2.89 11.88 17.88
CA ARG A 332 3.47 13.14 18.37
C ARG A 332 3.73 13.17 19.87
#